data_AF-A0A937AJA1-F1
#
_entry.id   AF-A0A937AJA1-F1
#
_cell.length_a   1.000
_cell.length_b   1.000
_cell.length_c   1.000
_cell.angle_alpha   90.00
_cell.angle_beta   90.00
_cell.angle_gamma   90.00
#
_symmetry.space_group_name_H-M   'P 1'
#
loop_
_entity.id
_entity.type
_entity.pdbx_description
1 polymer ?
#
loop_
_entity_poly.entity_id
_entity_poly.type
_entity_poly.pdbx_seq_one_letter_code
_entity_poly.pdbx_strand_id
1 'polypeptide(L)'
;MPMYQILLTRKYLLSKIMPFLAALCLSLCTGLVLVVWSVMGGFLTTLLDTGRTFAGDVTITWPSGIPHYQRLLEIVRKDPRVHAATPVIETFALMRLPDDRVEGVQVRGIEGPSYAATVGYDKALWWRPISEPIKTDEKGLDPRLSGDQDWKQTYDDGMSLTRRAGRNGPQIPAAVVGIDASGFNKLQDEGYYVAQGLVRPTSDGKTQSLPRYLFDNSITLNLIPLDSQGRLQTLVSKTLPVANEFRTGISEMDRRTVFVQFDEMQRLMKMDAVPKVVPKSGGAFNPYEGVNRTGDTKLPEIQTGELAPARSSSVLVKAKQGVGADELREAMTAAYAQFAREFRDVPGVDRLTGSNLIRTWAQANATLVNQVKRETALVLFLFWFITLVCSVLILAIFWAMISEKTKDIGVLRSVGATRSGIAGLWIGYGLILGVVGSLAGLALGYFVVTNINAIHEALGRYFGLYIWEPRVYLFSGIPDKVNPWHALIVTSAGIAFAVLGAIVPALRAALMQPVRALRFE
;
A
#
# COMPACT_ATOMS: atom_id res chain seq x y z
N MET A 1 8.00 -22.61 49.30
CA MET A 1 8.82 -21.70 50.14
C MET A 1 8.01 -21.31 51.36
N PRO A 2 8.60 -21.23 52.57
CA PRO A 2 7.89 -20.76 53.75
C PRO A 2 7.47 -19.29 53.60
N MET A 3 6.23 -18.97 53.97
CA MET A 3 5.55 -17.69 53.75
C MET A 3 6.31 -16.46 54.28
N TYR A 4 7.15 -16.63 55.30
CA TYR A 4 7.94 -15.57 55.91
C TYR A 4 9.08 -15.06 55.00
N GLN A 5 9.66 -15.91 54.15
CA GLN A 5 10.71 -15.51 53.22
C GLN A 5 10.17 -14.53 52.18
N ILE A 6 8.96 -14.77 51.65
CA ILE A 6 8.31 -13.91 50.65
C ILE A 6 8.03 -12.50 51.22
N LEU A 7 7.58 -12.41 52.47
CA LEU A 7 7.25 -11.13 53.13
C LEU A 7 8.48 -10.26 53.39
N LEU A 8 9.59 -10.84 53.86
CA LEU A 8 10.84 -10.12 54.06
C LEU A 8 11.47 -9.67 52.74
N THR A 9 11.35 -10.50 51.70
CA THR A 9 11.87 -10.24 50.36
C THR A 9 11.13 -9.06 49.72
N ARG A 10 9.79 -9.00 49.84
CA ARG A 10 8.97 -7.89 49.35
C ARG A 10 9.31 -6.56 50.01
N LYS A 11 9.48 -6.53 51.34
CA LYS A 11 9.75 -5.30 52.10
C LYS A 11 11.14 -4.71 51.83
N TYR A 12 12.16 -5.56 51.68
CA TYR A 12 13.55 -5.11 51.48
C TYR A 12 13.93 -4.80 50.03
N LEU A 13 13.16 -5.26 49.04
CA LEU A 13 13.43 -5.05 47.62
C LEU A 13 12.64 -3.88 47.00
N LEU A 14 11.42 -3.61 47.46
CA LEU A 14 10.61 -2.48 46.94
C LEU A 14 10.99 -1.11 47.53
N SER A 15 11.88 -1.07 48.52
CA SER A 15 12.27 0.19 49.17
C SER A 15 13.36 0.97 48.42
N LYS A 16 13.89 0.43 47.31
CA LYS A 16 15.01 0.99 46.56
C LYS A 16 14.62 1.24 45.10
N ILE A 17 15.25 2.24 44.47
CA ILE A 17 14.92 2.72 43.11
C ILE A 17 15.46 1.77 42.01
N MET A 18 16.52 0.99 42.28
CA MET A 18 17.19 0.15 41.27
C MET A 18 16.27 -0.82 40.51
N PRO A 19 15.33 -1.55 41.15
CA PRO A 19 14.41 -2.43 40.44
C PRO A 19 13.44 -1.67 39.54
N PHE A 20 13.02 -0.46 39.94
CA PHE A 20 12.16 0.38 39.11
C PHE A 20 12.90 0.88 37.86
N LEU A 21 14.19 1.23 38.00
CA LEU A 21 15.04 1.57 36.85
C LEU A 21 15.22 0.38 35.90
N ALA A 22 15.42 -0.83 36.41
CA ALA A 22 15.50 -2.04 35.61
C ALA A 22 14.19 -2.32 34.84
N ALA A 23 13.04 -2.23 35.54
CA ALA A 23 11.72 -2.40 34.94
C ALA A 23 11.44 -1.33 33.87
N LEU A 24 11.78 -0.06 34.13
CA LEU A 24 11.64 1.03 33.18
C LEU A 24 12.47 0.79 31.92
N CYS A 25 13.75 0.44 32.08
CA CYS A 25 14.64 0.12 30.97
C CYS A 25 14.08 -1.02 30.11
N LEU A 26 13.60 -2.10 30.73
CA LEU A 26 12.98 -3.20 30.02
C LEU A 26 11.67 -2.77 29.31
N SER A 27 10.85 -1.93 29.95
CA SER A 27 9.62 -1.42 29.35
C SER A 27 9.88 -0.56 28.11
N LEU A 28 10.89 0.31 28.17
CA LEU A 28 11.27 1.15 27.03
C LEU A 28 11.83 0.31 25.88
N CYS A 29 12.65 -0.70 26.19
CA CYS A 29 13.21 -1.60 25.19
C CYS A 29 12.11 -2.41 24.48
N THR A 30 11.25 -3.08 25.26
CA THR A 30 10.15 -3.89 24.71
C THR A 30 9.13 -3.05 23.95
N GLY A 31 8.78 -1.87 24.47
CA GLY A 31 7.91 -0.91 23.79
C GLY A 31 8.50 -0.45 22.45
N LEU A 32 9.78 -0.05 22.43
CA LEU A 32 10.47 0.40 21.22
C LEU A 32 10.51 -0.69 20.13
N VAL A 33 10.88 -1.92 20.51
CA VAL A 33 10.91 -3.06 19.57
C VAL A 33 9.52 -3.34 19.00
N LEU A 34 8.47 -3.26 19.85
CA LEU A 34 7.09 -3.43 19.40
C LEU A 34 6.67 -2.34 18.40
N VAL A 35 6.95 -1.07 18.71
CA VAL A 35 6.62 0.05 17.81
C VAL A 35 7.27 -0.16 16.46
N VAL A 36 8.56 -0.47 16.42
CA VAL A 36 9.29 -0.63 15.16
C VAL A 36 8.75 -1.81 14.36
N TRP A 37 8.55 -2.96 15.01
CA TRP A 37 8.04 -4.14 14.31
C TRP A 37 6.63 -3.89 13.78
N SER A 38 5.81 -3.13 14.53
CA SER A 38 4.48 -2.72 14.09
C SER A 38 4.54 -1.78 12.89
N VAL A 39 5.41 -0.76 12.89
CA VAL A 39 5.51 0.20 11.77
C VAL A 39 6.07 -0.48 10.53
N MET A 40 7.17 -1.24 10.64
CA MET A 40 7.80 -1.90 9.49
C MET A 40 6.98 -3.07 8.96
N GLY A 41 6.44 -3.91 9.84
CA GLY A 41 5.51 -4.98 9.45
C GLY A 41 4.20 -4.41 8.89
N GLY A 42 3.69 -3.36 9.50
CA GLY A 42 2.54 -2.59 9.03
C GLY A 42 2.77 -1.99 7.64
N PHE A 43 3.96 -1.46 7.37
CA PHE A 43 4.31 -0.89 6.07
C PHE A 43 4.27 -1.93 4.96
N LEU A 44 4.97 -3.06 5.10
CA LEU A 44 5.00 -4.09 4.06
C LEU A 44 3.60 -4.68 3.81
N THR A 45 2.82 -4.91 4.87
CA THR A 45 1.45 -5.43 4.73
C THR A 45 0.53 -4.42 4.07
N THR A 46 0.58 -3.16 4.51
CA THR A 46 -0.18 -2.07 3.89
C THR A 46 0.21 -1.91 2.43
N LEU A 47 1.49 -1.98 2.10
CA LEU A 47 1.99 -1.90 0.73
C LEU A 47 1.44 -3.01 -0.16
N LEU A 48 1.46 -4.26 0.31
CA LEU A 48 0.91 -5.40 -0.42
C LEU A 48 -0.62 -5.32 -0.56
N ASP A 49 -1.32 -4.96 0.51
CA ASP A 49 -2.79 -4.84 0.52
C ASP A 49 -3.26 -3.71 -0.39
N THR A 50 -2.57 -2.57 -0.32
CA THR A 50 -2.82 -1.41 -1.16
C THR A 50 -2.60 -1.78 -2.63
N GLY A 51 -1.46 -2.41 -2.95
CA GLY A 51 -1.18 -2.91 -4.29
C GLY A 51 -2.26 -3.83 -4.86
N ARG A 52 -2.74 -4.79 -4.04
CA ARG A 52 -3.85 -5.70 -4.38
C ARG A 52 -5.19 -5.00 -4.54
N THR A 53 -5.38 -3.89 -3.83
CA THR A 53 -6.60 -3.09 -3.95
C THR A 53 -6.64 -2.40 -5.30
N PHE A 54 -5.51 -1.92 -5.85
CA PHE A 54 -5.50 -1.14 -7.10
C PHE A 54 -5.23 -1.92 -8.39
N ALA A 55 -4.42 -2.97 -8.33
CA ALA A 55 -4.11 -3.79 -9.51
C ALA A 55 -4.93 -5.09 -9.57
N GLY A 56 -5.77 -5.34 -8.58
CA GLY A 56 -6.32 -6.69 -8.35
C GLY A 56 -5.28 -7.63 -7.74
N ASP A 57 -5.70 -8.86 -7.43
CA ASP A 57 -4.82 -9.84 -6.81
C ASP A 57 -3.88 -10.48 -7.84
N VAL A 58 -4.37 -10.66 -9.07
CA VAL A 58 -3.63 -11.19 -10.22
C VAL A 58 -3.93 -10.35 -11.46
N THR A 59 -2.90 -10.08 -12.25
CA THR A 59 -2.98 -9.37 -13.52
C THR A 59 -2.49 -10.24 -14.66
N ILE A 60 -3.25 -10.30 -15.74
CA ILE A 60 -2.85 -10.89 -17.02
C ILE A 60 -2.54 -9.72 -17.95
N THR A 61 -1.27 -9.54 -18.34
CA THR A 61 -0.84 -8.34 -19.07
C THR A 61 -0.01 -8.71 -20.30
N TRP A 62 -0.32 -8.06 -21.43
CA TRP A 62 0.46 -8.20 -22.65
C TRP A 62 0.78 -6.83 -23.27
N PRO A 63 2.05 -6.51 -23.61
CA PRO A 63 2.42 -5.17 -24.08
C PRO A 63 1.69 -4.69 -25.33
N SER A 64 1.41 -5.58 -26.29
CA SER A 64 0.65 -5.24 -27.49
C SER A 64 -0.86 -5.47 -27.36
N GLY A 65 -1.35 -5.72 -26.13
CA GLY A 65 -2.74 -6.03 -25.85
C GLY A 65 -3.12 -7.48 -26.15
N ILE A 66 -4.01 -8.02 -25.32
CA ILE A 66 -4.55 -9.37 -25.41
C ILE A 66 -5.71 -9.36 -26.41
N PRO A 67 -5.61 -10.04 -27.56
CA PRO A 67 -6.73 -10.18 -28.48
C PRO A 67 -7.80 -11.10 -27.87
N HIS A 68 -9.06 -10.98 -28.31
CA HIS A 68 -10.16 -11.83 -27.84
C HIS A 68 -10.37 -11.80 -26.31
N TYR A 69 -10.07 -10.65 -25.67
CA TYR A 69 -10.12 -10.51 -24.22
C TYR A 69 -11.50 -10.80 -23.62
N GLN A 70 -12.59 -10.60 -24.37
CA GLN A 70 -13.95 -10.94 -23.90
C GLN A 70 -14.08 -12.44 -23.60
N ARG A 71 -13.52 -13.29 -24.47
CA ARG A 71 -13.53 -14.74 -24.28
C ARG A 71 -12.66 -15.16 -23.09
N LEU A 72 -11.51 -14.52 -22.91
CA LEU A 72 -10.69 -14.71 -21.72
C LEU A 72 -11.45 -14.34 -20.44
N LEU A 73 -12.16 -13.21 -20.43
CA LEU A 73 -12.99 -12.79 -19.29
C LEU A 73 -14.09 -13.80 -18.96
N GLU A 74 -14.75 -14.38 -19.97
CA GLU A 74 -15.75 -15.44 -19.75
C GLU A 74 -15.16 -16.66 -19.05
N ILE A 75 -13.96 -17.10 -19.47
CA ILE A 75 -13.28 -18.26 -18.87
C ILE A 75 -12.87 -17.93 -17.43
N VAL A 76 -12.26 -16.77 -17.21
CA VAL A 76 -11.81 -16.31 -15.89
C VAL A 76 -12.98 -16.15 -14.91
N ARG A 77 -14.08 -15.51 -15.34
CA ARG A 77 -15.26 -15.27 -14.49
C ARG A 77 -16.00 -16.56 -14.09
N LYS A 78 -15.81 -17.67 -14.83
CA LYS A 78 -16.39 -18.98 -14.50
C LYS A 78 -15.64 -19.72 -13.38
N ASP A 79 -14.40 -19.35 -13.07
CA ASP A 79 -13.63 -20.03 -12.03
C ASP A 79 -14.22 -19.71 -10.63
N PRO A 80 -14.49 -20.72 -9.79
CA PRO A 80 -15.12 -20.51 -8.49
C PRO A 80 -14.29 -19.67 -7.51
N ARG A 81 -12.97 -19.53 -7.73
CA ARG A 81 -12.05 -18.75 -6.88
C ARG A 81 -12.07 -17.25 -7.20
N VAL A 82 -12.63 -16.86 -8.35
CA VAL A 82 -12.67 -15.47 -8.81
C VAL A 82 -13.91 -14.76 -8.25
N HIS A 83 -13.72 -13.57 -7.69
CA HIS A 83 -14.80 -12.68 -7.27
C HIS A 83 -15.26 -11.79 -8.43
N ALA A 84 -14.31 -11.12 -9.09
CA ALA A 84 -14.56 -10.22 -10.20
C ALA A 84 -13.34 -10.18 -11.14
N ALA A 85 -13.58 -9.88 -12.41
CA ALA A 85 -12.54 -9.67 -13.40
C ALA A 85 -12.96 -8.60 -14.40
N THR A 86 -12.03 -7.75 -14.80
CA THR A 86 -12.28 -6.56 -15.64
C THR A 86 -11.17 -6.35 -16.66
N PRO A 87 -11.51 -5.93 -17.90
CA PRO A 87 -10.50 -5.51 -18.87
C PRO A 87 -10.03 -4.09 -18.55
N VAL A 88 -8.77 -3.79 -18.86
CA VAL A 88 -8.17 -2.47 -18.72
C VAL A 88 -7.25 -2.19 -19.91
N ILE A 89 -7.28 -0.96 -20.41
CA ILE A 89 -6.28 -0.45 -21.37
C ILE A 89 -5.42 0.57 -20.65
N GLU A 90 -4.13 0.29 -20.50
CA GLU A 90 -3.18 1.19 -19.84
C GLU A 90 -2.18 1.75 -20.83
N THR A 91 -1.94 3.05 -20.78
CA THR A 91 -0.91 3.75 -21.56
C THR A 91 -0.42 5.01 -20.83
N PHE A 92 0.57 5.68 -21.38
CA PHE A 92 1.02 7.00 -20.94
C PHE A 92 0.49 8.09 -21.87
N ALA A 93 0.19 9.25 -21.31
CA ALA A 93 -0.30 10.41 -22.03
C ALA A 93 0.27 11.71 -21.46
N LEU A 94 0.25 12.76 -22.27
CA LEU A 94 0.40 14.13 -21.78
C LEU A 94 -0.99 14.73 -21.58
N MET A 95 -1.31 15.13 -20.36
CA MET A 95 -2.55 15.81 -20.00
C MET A 95 -2.31 17.31 -19.96
N ARG A 96 -3.04 18.07 -20.79
CA ARG A 96 -3.12 19.53 -20.69
C ARG A 96 -4.31 19.91 -19.82
N LEU A 97 -4.01 20.64 -18.75
CA LEU A 97 -4.95 21.17 -17.78
C LEU A 97 -5.61 22.48 -18.29
N PRO A 98 -6.72 22.93 -17.65
CA PRO A 98 -7.42 24.17 -18.03
C PRO A 98 -6.57 25.45 -17.93
N ASP A 99 -5.53 25.43 -17.10
CA ASP A 99 -4.56 26.50 -16.87
C ASP A 99 -3.34 26.43 -17.83
N ASP A 100 -3.43 25.62 -18.90
CA ASP A 100 -2.39 25.32 -19.89
C ASP A 100 -1.19 24.52 -19.41
N ARG A 101 -1.12 24.15 -18.12
CA ARG A 101 -0.07 23.25 -17.64
C ARG A 101 -0.18 21.88 -18.29
N VAL A 102 0.97 21.29 -18.58
CA VAL A 102 1.05 19.94 -19.15
C VAL A 102 1.71 19.01 -18.14
N GLU A 103 1.01 17.94 -17.79
CA GLU A 103 1.44 16.94 -16.83
C GLU A 103 1.56 15.57 -17.52
N GLY A 104 2.60 14.81 -17.17
CA GLY A 104 2.74 13.42 -17.61
C GLY A 104 1.88 12.49 -16.76
N VAL A 105 0.94 11.79 -17.37
CA VAL A 105 -0.01 10.90 -16.67
C VAL A 105 -0.06 9.51 -17.29
N GLN A 106 -0.36 8.52 -16.46
CA GLN A 106 -0.86 7.21 -16.86
C GLN A 106 -2.37 7.30 -17.09
N VAL A 107 -2.81 6.92 -18.29
CA VAL A 107 -4.23 6.86 -18.63
C VAL A 107 -4.69 5.41 -18.62
N ARG A 108 -5.81 5.15 -17.94
CA ARG A 108 -6.42 3.83 -17.86
C ARG A 108 -7.85 3.87 -18.40
N GLY A 109 -8.08 3.14 -19.49
CA GLY A 109 -9.41 2.82 -20.00
C GLY A 109 -10.04 1.73 -19.13
N ILE A 110 -11.16 2.03 -18.47
CA ILE A 110 -11.82 1.12 -17.52
C ILE A 110 -13.34 1.06 -17.74
N GLU A 111 -13.92 -0.07 -17.36
CA GLU A 111 -15.37 -0.23 -17.23
C GLU A 111 -15.77 0.02 -15.78
N GLY A 112 -16.33 1.19 -15.46
CA GLY A 112 -16.51 1.65 -14.07
C GLY A 112 -17.13 0.62 -13.11
N PRO A 113 -18.29 0.00 -13.41
CA PRO A 113 -18.90 -0.99 -12.52
C PRO A 113 -18.06 -2.27 -12.32
N SER A 114 -17.48 -2.80 -13.41
CA SER A 114 -16.64 -4.01 -13.36
C SER A 114 -15.30 -3.74 -12.66
N TYR A 115 -14.74 -2.54 -12.88
CA TYR A 115 -13.54 -2.05 -12.22
C TYR A 115 -13.79 -1.83 -10.72
N ALA A 116 -14.93 -1.23 -10.33
CA ALA A 116 -15.34 -1.10 -8.93
C ALA A 116 -15.44 -2.44 -8.21
N ALA A 117 -16.06 -3.45 -8.82
CA ALA A 117 -16.13 -4.79 -8.24
C ALA A 117 -14.74 -5.46 -8.07
N THR A 118 -13.76 -5.08 -8.87
CA THR A 118 -12.41 -5.68 -8.85
C THR A 118 -11.46 -4.93 -7.90
N VAL A 119 -11.47 -3.60 -7.90
CA VAL A 119 -10.45 -2.77 -7.22
C VAL A 119 -11.04 -1.74 -6.23
N GLY A 120 -12.36 -1.71 -6.04
CA GLY A 120 -13.01 -0.76 -5.11
C GLY A 120 -13.01 0.70 -5.60
N TYR A 121 -13.06 0.91 -6.92
CA TYR A 121 -13.09 2.22 -7.56
C TYR A 121 -14.22 3.13 -7.08
N ASP A 122 -15.39 2.55 -6.80
CA ASP A 122 -16.55 3.22 -6.20
C ASP A 122 -16.21 3.97 -4.90
N LYS A 123 -15.32 3.38 -4.09
CA LYS A 123 -14.91 3.97 -2.81
C LYS A 123 -13.87 5.06 -2.96
N ALA A 124 -13.11 5.03 -4.04
CA ALA A 124 -12.04 5.98 -4.35
C ALA A 124 -12.58 7.29 -4.94
N LEU A 125 -13.78 7.28 -5.55
CA LEU A 125 -14.43 8.51 -6.02
C LEU A 125 -14.64 9.49 -4.85
N TRP A 126 -14.07 10.69 -4.99
CA TRP A 126 -14.01 11.65 -3.90
C TRP A 126 -15.29 12.46 -3.77
N TRP A 127 -15.78 13.00 -4.90
CA TRP A 127 -17.01 13.80 -4.93
C TRP A 127 -18.21 12.86 -4.95
N ARG A 128 -18.76 12.65 -3.76
CA ARG A 128 -19.90 11.76 -3.48
C ARG A 128 -20.70 12.30 -2.30
N PRO A 129 -22.00 11.97 -2.19
CA PRO A 129 -22.81 12.43 -1.07
C PRO A 129 -22.30 11.80 0.23
N ILE A 130 -22.18 12.63 1.27
CA ILE A 130 -21.87 12.20 2.64
C ILE A 130 -22.95 12.72 3.59
N SER A 131 -23.38 11.87 4.52
CA SER A 131 -24.42 12.22 5.51
C SER A 131 -23.84 12.72 6.83
N GLU A 132 -22.60 12.34 7.13
CA GLU A 132 -21.89 12.71 8.35
C GLU A 132 -20.53 13.30 7.98
N PRO A 133 -20.03 14.28 8.76
CA PRO A 133 -18.68 14.78 8.60
C PRO A 133 -17.64 13.66 8.73
N ILE A 134 -16.55 13.78 7.98
CA ILE A 134 -15.38 12.94 8.20
C ILE A 134 -14.87 13.14 9.63
N LYS A 135 -14.31 12.10 10.26
CA LYS A 135 -13.88 12.15 11.66
C LYS A 135 -12.96 13.31 12.02
N THR A 136 -12.16 13.78 11.06
CA THR A 136 -11.21 14.88 11.21
C THR A 136 -11.83 16.27 10.99
N ASP A 137 -13.07 16.34 10.47
CA ASP A 137 -13.81 17.58 10.23
C ASP A 137 -14.79 17.85 11.37
N GLU A 138 -14.27 18.29 12.52
CA GLU A 138 -15.08 18.64 13.70
C GLU A 138 -16.06 19.79 13.45
N LYS A 139 -15.78 20.64 12.45
CA LYS A 139 -16.56 21.84 12.13
C LYS A 139 -17.58 21.63 11.02
N GLY A 140 -17.57 20.48 10.34
CA GLY A 140 -18.47 20.19 9.22
C GLY A 140 -18.27 21.11 8.02
N LEU A 141 -17.02 21.52 7.74
CA LEU A 141 -16.68 22.44 6.67
C LEU A 141 -16.41 21.75 5.32
N ASP A 142 -16.52 20.43 5.24
CA ASP A 142 -16.40 19.68 4.00
C ASP A 142 -17.42 20.16 2.95
N PRO A 143 -16.98 20.62 1.76
CA PRO A 143 -17.88 21.05 0.70
C PRO A 143 -18.91 20.00 0.27
N ARG A 144 -18.64 18.71 0.49
CA ARG A 144 -19.58 17.61 0.16
C ARG A 144 -20.78 17.53 1.10
N LEU A 145 -20.70 18.18 2.27
CA LEU A 145 -21.84 18.37 3.18
C LEU A 145 -22.69 19.57 2.75
N SER A 146 -22.14 20.49 1.94
CA SER A 146 -22.92 21.61 1.43
C SER A 146 -23.87 21.13 0.33
N GLY A 147 -25.09 21.68 0.34
CA GLY A 147 -26.12 21.41 -0.67
C GLY A 147 -25.92 22.20 -1.98
N ASP A 148 -24.74 22.78 -2.19
CA ASP A 148 -24.47 23.67 -3.32
C ASP A 148 -24.35 22.90 -4.66
N GLN A 149 -24.13 21.58 -4.60
CA GLN A 149 -24.02 20.71 -5.76
C GLN A 149 -24.78 19.39 -5.60
N ASP A 150 -25.20 18.81 -6.73
CA ASP A 150 -25.73 17.45 -6.78
C ASP A 150 -24.59 16.43 -6.79
N TRP A 151 -24.09 16.11 -5.60
CA TRP A 151 -23.02 15.14 -5.41
C TRP A 151 -23.39 13.72 -5.85
N LYS A 152 -24.68 13.40 -5.91
CA LYS A 152 -25.15 12.09 -6.39
C LYS A 152 -24.95 12.00 -7.90
N GLN A 153 -25.34 13.04 -8.65
CA GLN A 153 -25.08 13.06 -10.08
C GLN A 153 -23.58 13.01 -10.39
N THR A 154 -22.75 13.78 -9.69
CA THR A 154 -21.28 13.75 -9.88
C THR A 154 -20.69 12.37 -9.60
N TYR A 155 -21.23 11.64 -8.61
CA TYR A 155 -20.84 10.26 -8.33
C TYR A 155 -21.26 9.31 -9.46
N ASP A 156 -22.49 9.39 -9.96
CA ASP A 156 -22.99 8.55 -11.05
C ASP A 156 -22.25 8.81 -12.39
N ASP A 157 -21.95 10.07 -12.69
CA ASP A 157 -21.12 10.49 -13.82
C ASP A 157 -19.70 9.93 -13.69
N GLY A 158 -19.11 10.00 -12.48
CA GLY A 158 -17.81 9.38 -12.17
C GLY A 158 -17.81 7.86 -12.33
N MET A 159 -18.86 7.18 -11.85
CA MET A 159 -18.99 5.71 -11.93
C MET A 159 -19.18 5.23 -13.37
N SER A 160 -19.85 6.01 -14.22
CA SER A 160 -20.02 5.69 -15.64
C SER A 160 -18.86 6.16 -16.52
N LEU A 161 -17.99 7.05 -16.02
CA LEU A 161 -16.99 7.79 -16.80
C LEU A 161 -17.62 8.53 -17.98
N THR A 162 -18.83 9.04 -17.77
CA THR A 162 -19.55 9.83 -18.75
C THR A 162 -20.07 11.10 -18.11
N ARG A 163 -20.37 12.09 -18.93
CA ARG A 163 -21.00 13.32 -18.49
C ARG A 163 -22.05 13.74 -19.48
N ARG A 164 -23.16 14.31 -19.02
CA ARG A 164 -24.17 14.88 -19.92
C ARG A 164 -23.67 16.17 -20.55
N ALA A 165 -23.82 16.30 -21.87
CA ALA A 165 -23.55 17.53 -22.60
C ALA A 165 -24.65 18.58 -22.29
N GLY A 166 -24.49 19.33 -21.21
CA GLY A 166 -25.52 20.26 -20.71
C GLY A 166 -26.66 19.55 -19.97
N ARG A 167 -27.74 20.28 -19.65
CA ARG A 167 -28.80 19.80 -18.73
C ARG A 167 -29.58 18.58 -19.23
N ASN A 168 -29.81 18.50 -20.55
CA ASN A 168 -30.61 17.44 -21.21
C ASN A 168 -29.91 16.80 -22.43
N GLY A 169 -28.60 16.99 -22.59
CA GLY A 169 -27.87 16.44 -23.74
C GLY A 169 -27.47 14.97 -23.58
N PRO A 170 -26.92 14.36 -24.64
CA PRO A 170 -26.44 12.98 -24.61
C PRO A 170 -25.27 12.83 -23.61
N GLN A 171 -25.10 11.62 -23.08
CA GLN A 171 -23.89 11.28 -22.33
C GLN A 171 -22.71 11.20 -23.30
N ILE A 172 -21.67 11.97 -23.01
CA ILE A 172 -20.40 11.96 -23.71
C ILE A 172 -19.33 11.33 -22.81
N PRO A 173 -18.33 10.64 -23.39
CA PRO A 173 -17.21 10.10 -22.62
C PRO A 173 -16.51 11.21 -21.83
N ALA A 174 -16.16 10.91 -20.60
CA ALA A 174 -15.55 11.83 -19.68
C ALA A 174 -14.35 11.18 -18.98
N ALA A 175 -13.51 12.00 -18.36
CA ALA A 175 -12.36 11.56 -17.60
C ALA A 175 -12.60 11.68 -16.09
N VAL A 176 -12.03 10.78 -15.31
CA VAL A 176 -11.94 10.91 -13.85
C VAL A 176 -10.48 11.04 -13.49
N VAL A 177 -10.13 12.16 -12.86
CA VAL A 177 -8.73 12.57 -12.64
C VAL A 177 -8.35 12.36 -11.18
N GLY A 178 -7.10 12.02 -10.90
CA GLY A 178 -6.62 11.96 -9.52
C GLY A 178 -6.69 13.35 -8.87
N ILE A 179 -7.17 13.42 -7.63
CA ILE A 179 -7.44 14.70 -6.96
C ILE A 179 -6.19 15.58 -6.79
N ASP A 180 -5.01 14.95 -6.72
CA ASP A 180 -3.71 15.62 -6.61
C ASP A 180 -3.04 15.85 -7.99
N ALA A 181 -3.58 15.29 -9.08
CA ALA A 181 -2.97 15.34 -10.41
C ALA A 181 -3.07 16.73 -11.06
N SER A 182 -4.14 17.46 -10.73
CA SER A 182 -4.38 18.80 -11.26
C SER A 182 -3.66 19.88 -10.44
N GLY A 183 -3.54 19.66 -9.12
CA GLY A 183 -3.15 20.69 -8.16
C GLY A 183 -4.23 21.75 -7.90
N PHE A 184 -5.45 21.55 -8.40
CA PHE A 184 -6.58 22.48 -8.22
C PHE A 184 -7.20 22.35 -6.81
N ASN A 185 -7.06 21.18 -6.21
CA ASN A 185 -7.59 20.88 -4.87
C ASN A 185 -6.46 20.91 -3.85
N LYS A 186 -6.68 21.65 -2.75
CA LYS A 186 -5.77 21.65 -1.60
C LYS A 186 -6.39 20.87 -0.45
N LEU A 187 -5.64 19.88 0.06
CA LEU A 187 -5.98 19.16 1.28
C LEU A 187 -5.88 20.12 2.47
N GLN A 188 -6.93 20.19 3.28
CA GLN A 188 -6.96 20.92 4.55
C GLN A 188 -6.45 20.03 5.68
N ASP A 189 -6.04 20.65 6.80
CA ASP A 189 -5.56 19.93 7.98
C ASP A 189 -6.65 19.01 8.55
N GLU A 190 -7.92 19.38 8.39
CA GLU A 190 -9.10 18.61 8.77
C GLU A 190 -9.43 17.44 7.79
N GLY A 191 -8.60 17.20 6.78
CA GLY A 191 -8.64 15.99 5.94
C GLY A 191 -9.54 16.03 4.71
N TYR A 192 -10.30 17.11 4.50
CA TYR A 192 -11.10 17.35 3.29
C TYR A 192 -10.36 18.23 2.27
N TYR A 193 -10.82 18.21 1.02
CA TYR A 193 -10.25 19.03 -0.05
C TYR A 193 -11.11 20.26 -0.32
N VAL A 194 -10.43 21.39 -0.50
CA VAL A 194 -11.06 22.62 -0.98
C VAL A 194 -10.44 23.00 -2.31
N ALA A 195 -11.28 23.24 -3.30
CA ALA A 195 -10.83 23.68 -4.59
C ALA A 195 -10.43 25.16 -4.56
N GLN A 196 -9.25 25.46 -5.11
CA GLN A 196 -8.68 26.80 -5.17
C GLN A 196 -9.16 27.50 -6.44
N GLY A 197 -9.61 28.75 -6.29
CA GLY A 197 -9.92 29.58 -7.45
C GLY A 197 -8.66 29.85 -8.26
N LEU A 198 -8.67 29.43 -9.53
CA LEU A 198 -7.57 29.65 -10.45
C LEU A 198 -7.90 30.78 -11.41
N VAL A 199 -6.86 31.51 -11.79
CA VAL A 199 -6.95 32.64 -12.70
C VAL A 199 -5.96 32.41 -13.82
N ARG A 200 -6.45 32.37 -15.06
CA ARG A 200 -5.62 32.21 -16.25
C ARG A 200 -5.36 33.58 -16.89
N PRO A 201 -4.09 33.95 -17.14
CA PRO A 201 -3.78 35.14 -17.94
C PRO A 201 -4.17 34.87 -19.41
N THR A 202 -4.95 35.77 -19.99
CA THR A 202 -5.35 35.75 -21.41
C THR A 202 -4.33 36.55 -22.24
N SER A 203 -4.21 36.23 -23.53
CA SER A 203 -3.34 36.94 -24.49
C SER A 203 -3.53 38.46 -24.51
N ASP A 204 -4.71 38.92 -24.12
CA ASP A 204 -5.11 40.32 -24.08
C ASP A 204 -4.65 41.05 -22.80
N GLY A 205 -3.79 40.41 -21.98
CA GLY A 205 -3.29 40.95 -20.70
C GLY A 205 -4.30 40.95 -19.56
N LYS A 206 -5.52 40.42 -19.79
CA LYS A 206 -6.56 40.25 -18.78
C LYS A 206 -6.44 38.90 -18.08
N THR A 207 -7.12 38.78 -16.94
CA THR A 207 -7.22 37.55 -16.17
C THR A 207 -8.62 36.97 -16.26
N GLN A 208 -8.71 35.67 -16.57
CA GLN A 208 -9.97 34.92 -16.58
C GLN A 208 -10.04 34.03 -15.34
N SER A 209 -11.08 34.18 -14.52
CA SER A 209 -11.35 33.23 -13.43
C SER A 209 -11.84 31.92 -14.01
N LEU A 210 -11.19 30.82 -13.66
CA LEU A 210 -11.65 29.48 -13.98
C LEU A 210 -12.70 29.02 -12.96
N PRO A 211 -13.62 28.12 -13.35
CA PRO A 211 -14.52 27.44 -12.42
C PRO A 211 -13.77 26.81 -11.25
N ARG A 212 -14.40 26.83 -10.08
CA ARG A 212 -13.78 26.47 -8.80
C ARG A 212 -13.24 25.03 -8.81
N TYR A 213 -14.00 24.09 -9.37
CA TYR A 213 -13.65 22.67 -9.37
C TYR A 213 -13.13 22.19 -10.74
N LEU A 214 -12.25 21.20 -10.74
CA LEU A 214 -11.72 20.64 -11.98
C LEU A 214 -12.82 19.94 -12.81
N PHE A 215 -13.78 19.30 -12.15
CA PHE A 215 -14.92 18.69 -12.83
C PHE A 215 -15.90 19.71 -13.40
N ASP A 216 -15.70 21.01 -13.27
CA ASP A 216 -16.40 22.02 -14.08
C ASP A 216 -15.65 22.39 -15.37
N ASN A 217 -14.50 21.75 -15.60
CA ASN A 217 -13.61 21.99 -16.73
C ASN A 217 -13.38 20.72 -17.58
N SER A 218 -12.61 20.89 -18.66
CA SER A 218 -12.18 19.81 -19.55
C SER A 218 -10.66 19.70 -19.57
N ILE A 219 -10.16 18.49 -19.77
CA ILE A 219 -8.74 18.20 -19.95
C ILE A 219 -8.48 17.71 -21.38
N THR A 220 -7.29 17.95 -21.91
CA THR A 220 -6.88 17.39 -23.21
C THR A 220 -5.81 16.33 -23.02
N LEU A 221 -6.07 15.12 -23.48
CA LEU A 221 -5.13 14.01 -23.45
C LEU A 221 -4.46 13.84 -24.81
N ASN A 222 -3.14 13.79 -24.83
CA ASN A 222 -2.33 13.44 -25.99
C ASN A 222 -1.80 12.01 -25.80
N LEU A 223 -2.33 11.08 -26.60
CA LEU A 223 -2.10 9.65 -26.50
C LEU A 223 -1.25 9.15 -27.66
N ILE A 224 -0.37 8.19 -27.37
CA ILE A 224 0.50 7.54 -28.36
C ILE A 224 0.02 6.09 -28.55
N PRO A 225 -0.78 5.79 -29.59
CA PRO A 225 -1.23 4.43 -29.85
C PRO A 225 -0.10 3.54 -30.39
N LEU A 226 -0.18 2.25 -30.05
CA LEU A 226 0.70 1.21 -30.57
C LEU A 226 -0.12 0.16 -31.34
N ASP A 227 0.40 -0.29 -32.48
CA ASP A 227 -0.20 -1.41 -33.21
C ASP A 227 0.05 -2.77 -32.50
N SER A 228 -0.41 -3.88 -33.10
CA SER A 228 -0.24 -5.22 -32.54
C SER A 228 1.21 -5.72 -32.54
N GLN A 229 2.10 -5.07 -33.29
CA GLN A 229 3.53 -5.34 -33.35
C GLN A 229 4.36 -4.37 -32.50
N GLY A 230 3.72 -3.45 -31.77
CA GLY A 230 4.38 -2.47 -30.92
C GLY A 230 4.96 -1.27 -31.69
N ARG A 231 4.52 -1.03 -32.94
CA ARG A 231 4.93 0.14 -33.73
C ARG A 231 4.07 1.34 -33.37
N LEU A 232 4.70 2.51 -33.35
CA LEU A 232 4.04 3.79 -33.10
C LEU A 232 3.03 4.11 -34.20
N GLN A 233 1.84 4.51 -33.78
CA GLN A 233 0.83 5.08 -34.66
C GLN A 233 0.78 6.61 -34.52
N THR A 234 -0.02 7.24 -35.38
CA THR A 234 -0.27 8.68 -35.31
C THR A 234 -0.81 9.09 -33.94
N LEU A 235 -0.26 10.16 -33.38
CA LEU A 235 -0.69 10.75 -32.11
C LEU A 235 -2.19 11.07 -32.15
N VAL A 236 -2.90 10.79 -31.07
CA VAL A 236 -4.33 11.10 -30.92
C VAL A 236 -4.50 12.09 -29.78
N SER A 237 -5.09 13.24 -30.08
CA SER A 237 -5.43 14.27 -29.10
C SER A 237 -6.93 14.32 -28.89
N LYS A 238 -7.38 14.16 -27.64
CA LYS A 238 -8.81 14.19 -27.29
C LYS A 238 -9.04 15.09 -26.08
N THR A 239 -9.97 16.03 -26.23
CA THR A 239 -10.49 16.83 -25.11
C THR A 239 -11.69 16.12 -24.50
N LEU A 240 -11.65 15.89 -23.18
CA LEU A 240 -12.68 15.23 -22.40
C LEU A 240 -13.11 16.13 -21.25
N PRO A 241 -14.42 16.25 -20.96
CA PRO A 241 -14.87 16.84 -19.71
C PRO A 241 -14.44 15.97 -18.54
N VAL A 242 -14.23 16.58 -17.38
CA VAL A 242 -13.98 15.83 -16.15
C VAL A 242 -15.32 15.51 -15.48
N ALA A 243 -15.54 14.22 -15.16
CA ALA A 243 -16.79 13.73 -14.54
C ALA A 243 -16.71 13.77 -13.01
N ASN A 244 -15.56 13.39 -12.47
CA ASN A 244 -15.30 13.32 -11.03
C ASN A 244 -13.78 13.31 -10.80
N GLU A 245 -13.36 13.33 -9.55
CA GLU A 245 -11.97 13.13 -9.13
C GLU A 245 -11.90 11.99 -8.12
N PHE A 246 -10.76 11.32 -8.02
CA PHE A 246 -10.59 10.20 -7.10
C PHE A 246 -9.43 10.42 -6.12
N ARG A 247 -9.54 9.79 -4.95
CA ARG A 247 -8.50 9.68 -3.93
C ARG A 247 -8.38 8.24 -3.48
N THR A 248 -7.25 7.64 -3.79
CA THR A 248 -6.88 6.27 -3.43
C THR A 248 -6.16 6.19 -2.09
N GLY A 249 -5.51 7.28 -1.66
CA GLY A 249 -4.60 7.27 -0.52
C GLY A 249 -3.17 6.89 -0.92
N ILE A 250 -2.93 6.56 -2.19
CA ILE A 250 -1.60 6.48 -2.78
C ILE A 250 -1.28 7.79 -3.49
N SER A 251 -0.29 8.53 -2.99
CA SER A 251 0.05 9.84 -3.56
C SER A 251 0.46 9.76 -5.04
N GLU A 252 1.20 8.73 -5.44
CA GLU A 252 1.62 8.58 -6.84
C GLU A 252 0.43 8.33 -7.78
N MET A 253 -0.53 7.50 -7.37
CA MET A 253 -1.72 7.19 -8.17
C MET A 253 -2.64 8.40 -8.28
N ASP A 254 -2.87 9.10 -7.16
CA ASP A 254 -3.69 10.30 -7.07
C ASP A 254 -3.10 11.49 -7.86
N ARG A 255 -1.79 11.45 -8.19
CA ARG A 255 -1.11 12.49 -8.98
C ARG A 255 -0.93 12.19 -10.44
N ARG A 256 -0.79 10.91 -10.79
CA ARG A 256 -0.36 10.52 -12.13
C ARG A 256 -1.37 9.68 -12.86
N THR A 257 -2.54 9.38 -12.31
CA THR A 257 -3.52 8.52 -12.98
C THR A 257 -4.76 9.28 -13.44
N VAL A 258 -5.21 9.01 -14.66
CA VAL A 258 -6.47 9.47 -15.23
C VAL A 258 -7.25 8.27 -15.76
N PHE A 259 -8.51 8.16 -15.37
CA PHE A 259 -9.42 7.14 -15.89
C PHE A 259 -10.26 7.70 -17.03
N VAL A 260 -10.46 6.89 -18.06
CA VAL A 260 -11.34 7.16 -19.20
C VAL A 260 -12.21 5.92 -19.42
N GLN A 261 -13.39 6.11 -20.01
CA GLN A 261 -14.25 4.99 -20.41
C GLN A 261 -13.49 3.99 -21.31
N PHE A 262 -13.64 2.68 -21.02
CA PHE A 262 -12.93 1.61 -21.72
C PHE A 262 -13.12 1.66 -23.25
N ASP A 263 -14.36 1.75 -23.72
CA ASP A 263 -14.68 1.75 -25.15
C ASP A 263 -14.08 2.96 -25.89
N GLU A 264 -14.12 4.14 -25.26
CA GLU A 264 -13.49 5.34 -25.82
C GLU A 264 -11.97 5.18 -25.85
N MET A 265 -11.38 4.63 -24.80
CA MET A 265 -9.94 4.37 -24.77
C MET A 265 -9.51 3.34 -25.84
N GLN A 266 -10.33 2.31 -26.07
CA GLN A 266 -10.10 1.30 -27.10
C GLN A 266 -10.10 1.94 -28.50
N ARG A 267 -11.01 2.88 -28.76
CA ARG A 267 -11.04 3.70 -29.98
C ARG A 267 -9.83 4.61 -30.13
N LEU A 268 -9.51 5.38 -29.09
CA LEU A 268 -8.37 6.31 -29.11
C LEU A 268 -7.04 5.58 -29.31
N MET A 269 -6.92 4.37 -28.75
CA MET A 269 -5.73 3.53 -28.89
C MET A 269 -5.72 2.66 -30.15
N LYS A 270 -6.77 2.73 -30.99
CA LYS A 270 -6.95 1.89 -32.19
C LYS A 270 -6.80 0.40 -31.86
N MET A 271 -7.42 0.00 -30.76
CA MET A 271 -7.48 -1.36 -30.26
C MET A 271 -8.85 -2.02 -30.51
N ASP A 272 -9.75 -1.35 -31.23
CA ASP A 272 -11.04 -1.89 -31.63
C ASP A 272 -10.89 -3.03 -32.64
N ALA A 273 -11.99 -3.75 -32.86
CA ALA A 273 -12.05 -4.73 -33.92
C ALA A 273 -12.08 -4.03 -35.29
N VAL A 274 -11.01 -4.17 -36.07
CA VAL A 274 -10.85 -3.54 -37.39
C VAL A 274 -10.76 -4.61 -38.46
N PRO A 275 -11.45 -4.51 -39.60
CA PRO A 275 -11.32 -5.49 -40.68
C PRO A 275 -9.85 -5.56 -41.17
N LYS A 276 -9.25 -6.75 -41.22
CA LYS A 276 -7.88 -6.87 -41.73
C LYS A 276 -7.88 -6.56 -43.22
N VAL A 277 -7.06 -5.60 -43.62
CA VAL A 277 -6.82 -5.29 -45.03
C VAL A 277 -5.75 -6.27 -45.52
N VAL A 278 -6.15 -7.22 -46.37
CA VAL A 278 -5.24 -8.19 -46.99
C VAL A 278 -5.13 -7.87 -48.49
N PRO A 279 -3.93 -7.85 -49.08
CA PRO A 279 -3.77 -7.73 -50.53
C PRO A 279 -4.50 -8.89 -51.23
N LYS A 280 -5.26 -8.60 -52.29
CA LYS A 280 -5.97 -9.63 -53.08
C LYS A 280 -5.04 -10.66 -53.73
N SER A 281 -3.79 -10.27 -53.97
CA SER A 281 -2.72 -11.16 -54.43
C SER A 281 -2.11 -11.84 -53.20
N GLY A 282 -2.26 -13.17 -53.07
CA GLY A 282 -1.80 -13.95 -51.90
C GLY A 282 -0.27 -14.02 -51.70
N GLY A 283 0.48 -13.03 -52.18
CA GLY A 283 1.91 -12.84 -51.97
C GLY A 283 2.23 -11.77 -50.91
N ALA A 284 3.51 -11.65 -50.55
CA ALA A 284 3.98 -10.60 -49.64
C ALA A 284 3.67 -9.20 -50.22
N PHE A 285 3.20 -8.28 -49.36
CA PHE A 285 2.89 -6.89 -49.75
C PHE A 285 4.10 -6.25 -50.45
N ASN A 286 3.98 -6.02 -51.75
CA ASN A 286 5.00 -5.34 -52.53
C ASN A 286 4.59 -3.86 -52.68
N PRO A 287 5.28 -2.92 -52.00
CA PRO A 287 4.93 -1.49 -52.06
C PRO A 287 5.14 -0.85 -53.45
N TYR A 288 5.70 -1.59 -54.41
CA TYR A 288 5.89 -1.16 -55.80
C TYR A 288 4.90 -1.81 -56.77
N GLU A 289 3.98 -2.65 -56.30
CA GLU A 289 2.96 -3.30 -57.14
C GLU A 289 1.97 -2.24 -57.67
N GLY A 290 1.91 -2.07 -58.99
CA GLY A 290 1.05 -1.08 -59.66
C GLY A 290 1.71 0.25 -60.03
N VAL A 291 3.02 0.42 -59.77
CA VAL A 291 3.79 1.62 -60.19
C VAL A 291 4.37 1.43 -61.59
N ASN A 292 3.70 1.99 -62.61
CA ASN A 292 4.21 2.01 -63.97
C ASN A 292 5.01 3.30 -64.26
N ARG A 293 6.01 3.21 -65.15
CA ARG A 293 6.84 4.36 -65.61
C ARG A 293 6.04 5.49 -66.30
N THR A 294 4.77 5.25 -66.64
CA THR A 294 3.85 6.16 -67.33
C THR A 294 2.95 6.99 -66.40
N GLY A 295 3.07 6.87 -65.08
CA GLY A 295 2.34 7.71 -64.11
C GLY A 295 0.94 7.21 -63.74
N ASP A 296 0.37 6.25 -64.47
CA ASP A 296 -0.88 5.59 -64.09
C ASP A 296 -0.61 4.54 -63.00
N THR A 297 -0.87 4.93 -61.75
CA THR A 297 -0.75 4.03 -60.59
C THR A 297 -2.07 3.29 -60.41
N LYS A 298 -2.13 2.00 -60.73
CA LYS A 298 -3.26 1.16 -60.31
C LYS A 298 -3.00 0.66 -58.91
N LEU A 299 -3.66 1.27 -57.92
CA LEU A 299 -3.59 0.80 -56.54
C LEU A 299 -4.01 -0.68 -56.48
N PRO A 300 -3.27 -1.53 -55.75
CA PRO A 300 -3.63 -2.94 -55.61
C PRO A 300 -5.04 -3.05 -55.00
N GLU A 301 -5.87 -3.93 -55.58
CA GLU A 301 -7.21 -4.20 -55.02
C GLU A 301 -7.05 -4.81 -53.62
N ILE A 302 -7.59 -4.10 -52.64
CA ILE A 302 -7.59 -4.51 -51.24
C ILE A 302 -8.81 -5.39 -51.01
N GLN A 303 -8.63 -6.57 -50.42
CA GLN A 303 -9.74 -7.33 -49.84
C GLN A 303 -9.85 -7.05 -48.35
N THR A 304 -11.08 -6.82 -47.90
CA THR A 304 -11.44 -6.85 -46.49
C THR A 304 -11.44 -8.30 -46.03
N GLY A 305 -10.37 -8.74 -45.38
CA GLY A 305 -10.23 -10.06 -44.77
C GLY A 305 -10.92 -10.18 -43.40
N GLU A 306 -10.55 -11.21 -42.64
CA GLU A 306 -11.08 -11.46 -41.28
C GLU A 306 -10.88 -10.26 -40.33
N LEU A 307 -11.87 -10.01 -39.47
CA LEU A 307 -11.84 -8.95 -38.47
C LEU A 307 -10.63 -9.16 -37.53
N ALA A 308 -9.73 -8.18 -37.42
CA ALA A 308 -8.76 -8.16 -36.34
C ALA A 308 -9.54 -8.04 -35.02
N PRO A 309 -9.23 -8.86 -34.00
CA PRO A 309 -9.97 -8.83 -32.75
C PRO A 309 -9.69 -7.58 -31.94
N ALA A 310 -10.68 -7.15 -31.16
CA ALA A 310 -10.50 -6.11 -30.16
C ALA A 310 -9.48 -6.55 -29.09
N ARG A 311 -8.69 -5.60 -28.59
CA ARG A 311 -7.58 -5.85 -27.66
C ARG A 311 -7.73 -5.09 -26.34
N SER A 312 -7.20 -5.64 -25.26
CA SER A 312 -7.04 -4.97 -23.96
C SER A 312 -5.59 -5.09 -23.46
N SER A 313 -5.00 -4.04 -22.90
CA SER A 313 -3.61 -4.11 -22.38
C SER A 313 -3.47 -5.15 -21.24
N SER A 314 -4.46 -5.19 -20.34
CA SER A 314 -4.46 -6.10 -19.21
C SER A 314 -5.86 -6.54 -18.80
N VAL A 315 -5.93 -7.66 -18.09
CA VAL A 315 -7.12 -8.14 -17.38
C VAL A 315 -6.77 -8.25 -15.91
N LEU A 316 -7.49 -7.51 -15.07
CA LEU A 316 -7.33 -7.54 -13.62
C LEU A 316 -8.32 -8.53 -13.03
N VAL A 317 -7.87 -9.31 -12.04
CA VAL A 317 -8.66 -10.37 -11.41
C VAL A 317 -8.61 -10.21 -9.89
N LYS A 318 -9.79 -10.25 -9.25
CA LYS A 318 -9.95 -10.24 -7.79
C LYS A 318 -10.32 -11.62 -7.29
N ALA A 319 -9.64 -12.08 -6.24
CA ALA A 319 -9.90 -13.35 -5.58
C ALA A 319 -11.12 -13.23 -4.65
N LYS A 320 -11.84 -14.34 -4.44
CA LYS A 320 -12.78 -14.44 -3.31
C LYS A 320 -12.03 -14.43 -1.98
N GLN A 321 -12.73 -14.03 -0.92
CA GLN A 321 -12.17 -14.03 0.44
C GLN A 321 -11.62 -15.42 0.80
N GLY A 322 -10.38 -15.46 1.31
CA GLY A 322 -9.70 -16.69 1.72
C GLY A 322 -8.82 -17.36 0.66
N VAL A 323 -8.90 -16.96 -0.61
CA VAL A 323 -8.04 -17.50 -1.67
C VAL A 323 -6.70 -16.77 -1.71
N GLY A 324 -5.60 -17.51 -1.72
CA GLY A 324 -4.24 -16.94 -1.81
C GLY A 324 -3.95 -16.35 -3.19
N ALA A 325 -3.15 -15.27 -3.26
CA ALA A 325 -2.78 -14.66 -4.54
C ALA A 325 -2.00 -15.61 -5.46
N ASP A 326 -1.12 -16.45 -4.89
CA ASP A 326 -0.36 -17.44 -5.66
C ASP A 326 -1.24 -18.59 -6.15
N GLU A 327 -2.19 -19.04 -5.34
CA GLU A 327 -3.21 -20.03 -5.72
C GLU A 327 -4.08 -19.51 -6.87
N LEU A 328 -4.53 -18.24 -6.78
CA LEU A 328 -5.26 -17.59 -7.85
C LEU A 328 -4.41 -17.46 -9.12
N ARG A 329 -3.12 -17.13 -8.99
CA ARG A 329 -2.21 -17.02 -10.15
C ARG A 329 -2.11 -18.35 -10.89
N GLU A 330 -1.99 -19.46 -10.18
CA GLU A 330 -1.96 -20.80 -10.78
C GLU A 330 -3.28 -21.14 -11.46
N ALA A 331 -4.41 -20.81 -10.83
CA ALA A 331 -5.74 -20.92 -11.42
C ALA A 331 -5.83 -20.18 -12.76
N MET A 332 -5.42 -18.91 -12.77
CA MET A 332 -5.47 -18.06 -13.94
C MET A 332 -4.50 -18.53 -15.03
N THR A 333 -3.38 -19.13 -14.64
CA THR A 333 -2.44 -19.76 -15.58
C THR A 333 -3.09 -20.93 -16.30
N ALA A 334 -3.84 -21.78 -15.59
CA ALA A 334 -4.58 -22.87 -16.20
C ALA A 334 -5.72 -22.36 -17.10
N ALA A 335 -6.46 -21.35 -16.65
CA ALA A 335 -7.54 -20.72 -17.42
C ALA A 335 -7.03 -20.07 -18.72
N TYR A 336 -5.92 -19.34 -18.65
CA TYR A 336 -5.30 -18.75 -19.84
C TYR A 336 -4.71 -19.83 -20.76
N ALA A 337 -4.15 -20.93 -20.23
CA ALA A 337 -3.67 -22.03 -21.05
C ALA A 337 -4.82 -22.72 -21.84
N GLN A 338 -6.04 -22.75 -21.28
CA GLN A 338 -7.24 -23.18 -22.01
C GLN A 338 -7.56 -22.20 -23.15
N PHE A 339 -7.58 -20.90 -22.85
CA PHE A 339 -7.80 -19.84 -23.84
C PHE A 339 -6.77 -19.87 -24.99
N ALA A 340 -5.50 -20.09 -24.67
CA ALA A 340 -4.42 -20.18 -25.65
C ALA A 340 -4.47 -21.45 -26.55
N ARG A 341 -5.31 -22.43 -26.23
CA ARG A 341 -5.61 -23.55 -27.13
C ARG A 341 -6.73 -23.21 -28.12
N GLU A 342 -7.62 -22.29 -27.76
CA GLU A 342 -8.74 -21.86 -28.61
C GLU A 342 -8.26 -20.89 -29.72
N PHE A 343 -7.29 -20.02 -29.42
CA PHE A 343 -6.80 -18.99 -30.34
C PHE A 343 -5.29 -19.18 -30.62
N ARG A 344 -4.87 -19.06 -31.89
CA ARG A 344 -3.45 -19.19 -32.29
C ARG A 344 -2.68 -17.87 -32.32
N ASP A 345 -3.39 -16.75 -32.30
CA ASP A 345 -2.85 -15.38 -32.36
C ASP A 345 -2.61 -14.78 -30.96
N VAL A 346 -2.84 -15.56 -29.90
CA VAL A 346 -2.54 -15.17 -28.52
C VAL A 346 -1.15 -15.68 -28.10
N PRO A 347 -0.45 -14.96 -27.20
CA PRO A 347 0.81 -15.43 -26.65
C PRO A 347 0.67 -16.78 -25.96
N GLY A 348 1.56 -17.73 -26.28
CA GLY A 348 1.62 -19.02 -25.60
C GLY A 348 2.13 -18.92 -24.16
N VAL A 349 1.73 -19.88 -23.32
CA VAL A 349 2.15 -19.98 -21.91
C VAL A 349 3.39 -20.86 -21.80
N ASP A 350 4.52 -20.42 -22.36
CA ASP A 350 5.80 -21.10 -22.14
C ASP A 350 6.41 -20.69 -20.80
N ARG A 351 7.37 -21.46 -20.27
CA ARG A 351 8.02 -21.17 -18.97
C ARG A 351 8.62 -19.75 -18.87
N LEU A 352 9.05 -19.20 -20.01
CA LEU A 352 9.61 -17.85 -20.12
C LEU A 352 8.53 -16.76 -20.31
N THR A 353 7.45 -17.06 -21.02
CA THR A 353 6.39 -16.11 -21.37
C THR A 353 5.28 -16.05 -20.31
N GLY A 354 4.89 -17.20 -19.75
CA GLY A 354 3.85 -17.32 -18.74
C GLY A 354 4.17 -16.64 -17.42
N SER A 355 5.45 -16.56 -17.04
CA SER A 355 5.90 -15.89 -15.81
C SER A 355 5.87 -14.36 -15.89
N ASN A 356 5.86 -13.79 -17.11
CA ASN A 356 5.69 -12.36 -17.35
C ASN A 356 4.25 -11.99 -17.69
N LEU A 357 3.50 -12.90 -18.30
CA LEU A 357 2.11 -12.70 -18.69
C LEU A 357 1.17 -12.64 -17.49
N ILE A 358 1.30 -13.56 -16.52
CA ILE A 358 0.36 -13.71 -15.40
C ILE A 358 1.13 -13.55 -14.09
N ARG A 359 0.89 -12.43 -13.41
CA ARG A 359 1.65 -12.02 -12.23
C ARG A 359 0.72 -11.60 -11.11
N THR A 360 1.12 -11.89 -9.88
CA THR A 360 0.56 -11.19 -8.72
C THR A 360 1.15 -9.78 -8.65
N TRP A 361 0.47 -8.86 -7.97
CA TRP A 361 1.02 -7.51 -7.76
C TRP A 361 2.41 -7.54 -7.11
N ALA A 362 2.63 -8.45 -6.15
CA ALA A 362 3.90 -8.62 -5.47
C ALA A 362 5.03 -9.11 -6.40
N GLN A 363 4.69 -9.92 -7.41
CA GLN A 363 5.65 -10.37 -8.43
C GLN A 363 5.94 -9.27 -9.45
N ALA A 364 4.92 -8.52 -9.88
CA ALA A 364 5.09 -7.38 -10.78
C ALA A 364 5.99 -6.29 -10.16
N ASN A 365 5.89 -6.10 -8.84
CA ASN A 365 6.68 -5.12 -8.08
C ASN A 365 7.76 -5.80 -7.21
N ALA A 366 8.28 -6.95 -7.66
CA ALA A 366 9.23 -7.74 -6.88
C ALA A 366 10.48 -6.93 -6.47
N THR A 367 10.96 -6.02 -7.31
CA THR A 367 12.09 -5.13 -6.97
C THR A 367 11.80 -4.30 -5.74
N LEU A 368 10.65 -3.60 -5.72
CA LEU A 368 10.22 -2.77 -4.60
C LEU A 368 9.95 -3.62 -3.36
N VAL A 369 9.18 -4.70 -3.51
CA VAL A 369 8.82 -5.59 -2.39
C VAL A 369 10.08 -6.22 -1.76
N ASN A 370 11.04 -6.64 -2.58
CA ASN A 370 12.28 -7.24 -2.08
C ASN A 370 13.19 -6.20 -1.44
N GLN A 371 13.22 -4.96 -1.94
CA GLN A 371 13.93 -3.85 -1.29
C GLN A 371 13.36 -3.59 0.10
N VAL A 372 12.05 -3.38 0.21
CA VAL A 372 11.36 -3.16 1.50
C VAL A 372 11.58 -4.32 2.47
N LYS A 373 11.51 -5.57 1.99
CA LYS A 373 11.80 -6.76 2.82
C LYS A 373 13.24 -6.77 3.35
N ARG A 374 14.22 -6.43 2.51
CA ARG A 374 15.64 -6.37 2.90
C ARG A 374 15.89 -5.25 3.91
N GLU A 375 15.32 -4.07 3.69
CA GLU A 375 15.42 -2.95 4.64
C GLU A 375 14.77 -3.30 5.99
N THR A 376 13.57 -3.90 5.95
CA THR A 376 12.89 -4.38 7.17
C THR A 376 13.76 -5.38 7.93
N ALA A 377 14.41 -6.32 7.23
CA ALA A 377 15.31 -7.29 7.86
C ALA A 377 16.54 -6.63 8.51
N LEU A 378 17.14 -5.62 7.87
CA LEU A 378 18.27 -4.85 8.43
C LEU A 378 17.86 -4.09 9.70
N VAL A 379 16.69 -3.44 9.68
CA VAL A 379 16.16 -2.73 10.85
C VAL A 379 15.89 -3.71 11.99
N LEU A 380 15.22 -4.84 11.73
CA LEU A 380 14.98 -5.87 12.75
C LEU A 380 16.28 -6.44 13.33
N PHE A 381 17.31 -6.63 12.49
CA PHE A 381 18.63 -7.06 12.94
C PHE A 381 19.30 -6.05 13.87
N LEU A 382 19.18 -4.74 13.59
CA LEU A 382 19.64 -3.68 14.49
C LEU A 382 18.93 -3.74 15.85
N PHE A 383 17.61 -3.95 15.87
CA PHE A 383 16.84 -4.05 17.11
C PHE A 383 17.18 -5.29 17.94
N TRP A 384 17.57 -6.37 17.28
CA TRP A 384 18.11 -7.54 17.98
C TRP A 384 19.39 -7.20 18.74
N PHE A 385 20.31 -6.40 18.16
CA PHE A 385 21.49 -5.89 18.88
C PHE A 385 21.14 -4.96 20.04
N ILE A 386 20.17 -4.06 19.87
CA ILE A 386 19.71 -3.18 20.96
C ILE A 386 19.19 -4.03 22.14
N THR A 387 18.42 -5.08 21.84
CA THR A 387 17.90 -6.02 22.85
C THR A 387 19.03 -6.78 23.56
N LEU A 388 20.07 -7.18 22.82
CA LEU A 388 21.28 -7.79 23.39
C LEU A 388 21.98 -6.85 24.38
N VAL A 389 22.19 -5.58 24.00
CA VAL A 389 22.79 -4.55 24.87
C VAL A 389 21.95 -4.33 26.12
N CYS A 390 20.61 -4.25 25.99
CA CYS A 390 19.70 -4.15 27.12
C CYS A 390 19.81 -5.36 28.08
N SER A 391 20.04 -6.56 27.56
CA SER A 391 20.23 -7.77 28.38
C SER A 391 21.50 -7.70 29.23
N VAL A 392 22.59 -7.18 28.66
CA VAL A 392 23.84 -6.94 29.41
C VAL A 392 23.63 -5.86 30.47
N LEU A 393 22.86 -4.81 30.16
CA LEU A 393 22.54 -3.77 31.12
C LEU A 393 21.71 -4.31 32.31
N ILE A 394 20.74 -5.19 32.03
CA ILE A 394 19.98 -5.88 33.07
C ILE A 394 20.91 -6.70 33.97
N LEU A 395 21.83 -7.47 33.37
CA LEU A 395 22.84 -8.22 34.12
C LEU A 395 23.67 -7.31 35.03
N ALA A 396 24.11 -6.14 34.54
CA ALA A 396 24.86 -5.17 35.34
C ALA A 396 24.05 -4.64 36.52
N ILE A 397 22.75 -4.35 36.33
CA ILE A 397 21.86 -3.90 37.42
C ILE A 397 21.68 -4.99 38.47
N PHE A 398 21.42 -6.24 38.06
CA PHE A 398 21.32 -7.37 38.97
C PHE A 398 22.63 -7.61 39.73
N TRP A 399 23.76 -7.47 39.05
CA TRP A 399 25.07 -7.60 39.67
C TRP A 399 25.29 -6.56 40.77
N ALA A 400 24.99 -5.29 40.49
CA ALA A 400 25.07 -4.22 41.47
C ALA A 400 24.12 -4.48 42.66
N MET A 401 22.89 -4.91 42.38
CA MET A 401 21.89 -5.21 43.40
C MET A 401 22.33 -6.32 44.36
N ILE A 402 22.97 -7.37 43.85
CA ILE A 402 23.51 -8.45 44.69
C ILE A 402 24.67 -7.95 45.55
N SER A 403 25.53 -7.10 45.01
CA SER A 403 26.66 -6.52 45.74
C SER A 403 26.21 -5.68 46.93
N GLU A 404 25.15 -4.87 46.78
CA GLU A 404 24.57 -4.08 47.89
C GLU A 404 23.90 -4.96 48.96
N LYS A 405 23.48 -6.18 48.60
CA LYS A 405 22.70 -7.10 49.45
C LYS A 405 23.48 -8.30 49.96
N THR A 406 24.81 -8.24 49.90
CA THR A 406 25.73 -9.32 50.33
C THR A 406 25.48 -9.75 51.78
N LYS A 407 25.25 -8.79 52.70
CA LYS A 407 24.96 -9.07 54.13
C LYS A 407 23.65 -9.83 54.32
N ASP A 408 22.59 -9.38 53.66
CA ASP A 408 21.25 -9.99 53.74
C ASP A 408 21.29 -11.45 53.23
N ILE A 409 22.05 -11.70 52.15
CA ILE A 409 22.29 -13.06 51.62
C ILE A 409 23.06 -13.92 52.65
N GLY A 410 24.06 -13.34 53.31
CA GLY A 410 24.83 -14.01 54.38
C GLY A 410 23.97 -14.45 55.56
N VAL A 411 23.05 -13.60 56.01
CA VAL A 411 22.08 -13.90 57.08
C VAL A 411 21.09 -14.99 56.65
N LEU A 412 20.56 -14.91 55.42
CA LEU A 412 19.69 -15.96 54.88
C LEU A 412 20.40 -17.33 54.82
N ARG A 413 21.68 -17.35 54.45
CA ARG A 413 22.49 -18.57 54.43
C ARG A 413 22.77 -19.11 55.84
N SER A 414 22.97 -18.25 56.84
CA SER A 414 23.24 -18.70 58.22
C SER A 414 22.01 -19.28 58.91
N VAL A 415 20.81 -18.81 58.54
CA VAL A 415 19.52 -19.34 59.03
C VAL A 415 19.10 -20.62 58.30
N GLY A 416 19.86 -21.08 57.30
CA GLY A 416 19.67 -22.39 56.66
C GLY A 416 19.15 -22.36 55.21
N ALA A 417 19.12 -21.21 54.53
CA ALA A 417 18.73 -21.16 53.12
C ALA A 417 19.71 -21.95 52.23
N THR A 418 19.19 -22.83 51.38
CA THR A 418 19.98 -23.63 50.42
C THR A 418 20.51 -22.76 49.26
N ARG A 419 21.58 -23.23 48.59
CA ARG A 419 22.15 -22.54 47.42
C ARG A 419 21.12 -22.38 46.30
N SER A 420 20.35 -23.45 46.04
CA SER A 420 19.25 -23.44 45.07
C SER A 420 18.10 -22.51 45.48
N GLY A 421 17.81 -22.39 46.78
CA GLY A 421 16.80 -21.47 47.29
C GLY A 421 17.14 -20.00 47.04
N ILE A 422 18.41 -19.62 47.21
CA ILE A 422 18.88 -18.25 46.92
C ILE A 422 18.94 -17.99 45.41
N ALA A 423 19.44 -18.94 44.61
CA ALA A 423 19.41 -18.80 43.15
C ALA A 423 17.97 -18.63 42.63
N GLY A 424 17.03 -19.44 43.13
CA GLY A 424 15.61 -19.37 42.75
C GLY A 424 14.95 -18.04 43.12
N LEU A 425 15.35 -17.42 44.23
CA LEU A 425 14.85 -16.11 44.64
C LEU A 425 15.26 -15.00 43.65
N TRP A 426 16.52 -14.99 43.21
CA TRP A 426 17.02 -14.02 42.23
C TRP A 426 16.46 -14.25 40.82
N ILE A 427 16.33 -15.52 40.40
CA ILE A 427 15.67 -15.88 39.13
C ILE A 427 14.20 -15.47 39.15
N GLY A 428 13.48 -15.72 40.25
CA GLY A 428 12.10 -15.28 40.43
C GLY A 428 11.96 -13.76 40.40
N TYR A 429 12.96 -13.03 40.90
CA TYR A 429 13.01 -11.58 40.79
C TYR A 429 13.21 -11.11 39.34
N GLY A 430 14.13 -11.75 38.62
CA GLY A 430 14.30 -11.60 37.16
C GLY A 430 13.00 -11.83 36.40
N LEU A 431 12.25 -12.86 36.77
CA LEU A 431 10.96 -13.16 36.17
C LEU A 431 9.91 -12.09 36.47
N ILE A 432 9.73 -11.67 37.72
CA ILE A 432 8.74 -10.65 38.10
C ILE A 432 9.06 -9.31 37.42
N LEU A 433 10.32 -8.87 37.46
CA LEU A 433 10.74 -7.65 36.76
C LEU A 433 10.59 -7.80 35.25
N GLY A 434 10.91 -8.97 34.72
CA GLY A 434 10.69 -9.34 33.32
C GLY A 434 9.24 -9.17 32.89
N VAL A 435 8.32 -9.73 33.66
CA VAL A 435 6.88 -9.67 33.40
C VAL A 435 6.36 -8.24 33.55
N VAL A 436 6.66 -7.55 34.64
CA VAL A 436 6.19 -6.18 34.88
C VAL A 436 6.74 -5.22 33.83
N GLY A 437 8.04 -5.27 33.54
CA GLY A 437 8.67 -4.43 32.54
C GLY A 437 8.14 -4.72 31.13
N SER A 438 8.03 -5.99 30.74
CA SER A 438 7.55 -6.36 29.40
C SER A 438 6.07 -6.04 29.21
N LEU A 439 5.22 -6.19 30.25
CA LEU A 439 3.81 -5.79 30.18
C LEU A 439 3.63 -4.27 30.13
N ALA A 440 4.41 -3.53 30.93
CA ALA A 440 4.42 -2.07 30.87
C ALA A 440 4.89 -1.58 29.50
N GLY A 441 5.91 -2.22 28.91
CA GLY A 441 6.41 -1.91 27.58
C GLY A 441 5.44 -2.29 26.48
N LEU A 442 4.74 -3.42 26.60
CA LEU A 442 3.64 -3.79 25.71
C LEU A 442 2.53 -2.74 25.74
N ALA A 443 2.10 -2.30 26.93
CA ALA A 443 1.08 -1.27 27.08
C ALA A 443 1.53 0.07 26.48
N LEU A 444 2.75 0.51 26.78
CA LEU A 444 3.33 1.73 26.24
C LEU A 444 3.48 1.67 24.71
N GLY A 445 4.03 0.57 24.18
CA GLY A 445 4.21 0.36 22.75
C GLY A 445 2.86 0.31 22.02
N TYR A 446 1.88 -0.40 22.57
CA TYR A 446 0.53 -0.45 22.02
C TYR A 446 -0.12 0.95 22.00
N PHE A 447 0.01 1.70 23.09
CA PHE A 447 -0.49 3.08 23.17
C PHE A 447 0.16 3.99 22.11
N VAL A 448 1.48 3.91 21.95
CA VAL A 448 2.21 4.72 20.95
C VAL A 448 1.81 4.33 19.53
N VAL A 449 1.71 3.04 19.22
CA VAL A 449 1.34 2.59 17.87
C VAL A 449 -0.07 3.04 17.51
N THR A 450 -1.05 2.81 18.39
CA THR A 450 -2.46 3.18 18.13
C THR A 450 -2.68 4.68 18.03
N ASN A 451 -1.75 5.50 18.54
CA ASN A 451 -1.81 6.96 18.48
C ASN A 451 -0.70 7.57 17.61
N ILE A 452 0.00 6.78 16.79
CA ILE A 452 1.21 7.25 16.09
C ILE A 452 0.90 8.40 15.13
N ASN A 453 -0.24 8.35 14.44
CA ASN A 453 -0.69 9.40 13.52
C ASN A 453 -1.06 10.68 14.29
N ALA A 454 -1.76 10.58 15.43
CA ALA A 454 -2.09 11.73 16.27
C ALA A 454 -0.84 12.37 16.91
N ILE A 455 0.12 11.55 17.35
CA ILE A 455 1.41 12.03 17.86
C ILE A 455 2.18 12.76 16.75
N HIS A 456 2.17 12.22 15.53
CA HIS A 456 2.79 12.84 14.37
C HIS A 456 2.16 14.21 14.03
N GLU A 457 0.83 14.30 14.00
CA GLU A 457 0.11 15.56 13.77
C GLU A 457 0.38 16.60 14.87
N ALA A 458 0.40 16.17 16.14
CA ALA A 458 0.75 17.05 17.26
C ALA A 458 2.19 17.59 17.14
N LEU A 459 3.14 16.74 16.76
CA LEU A 459 4.52 17.16 16.51
C LEU A 459 4.61 18.18 15.37
N GLY A 460 3.84 17.97 14.29
CA GLY A 460 3.72 18.92 13.19
C GLY A 460 3.15 20.27 13.64
N ARG A 461 2.06 20.26 14.40
CA ARG A 461 1.36 21.48 14.85
C ARG A 461 2.14 22.31 15.87
N TYR A 462 2.77 21.66 16.84
CA TYR A 462 3.45 22.36 17.94
C TYR A 462 4.92 22.66 17.64
N PHE A 463 5.62 21.78 16.92
CA PHE A 463 7.06 21.90 16.68
C PHE A 463 7.41 22.17 15.20
N GLY A 464 6.43 22.13 14.28
CA GLY A 464 6.68 22.26 12.84
C GLY A 464 7.37 21.04 12.22
N LEU A 465 7.42 19.91 12.93
CA LEU A 465 8.18 18.72 12.53
C LEU A 465 7.27 17.67 11.88
N TYR A 466 7.14 17.74 10.56
CA TYR A 466 6.45 16.71 9.77
C TYR A 466 7.44 15.63 9.31
N ILE A 467 7.52 14.54 10.09
CA ILE A 467 8.42 13.40 9.83
C ILE A 467 7.93 12.53 8.66
N TRP A 468 6.62 12.37 8.50
CA TRP A 468 6.01 11.55 7.44
C TRP A 468 5.56 12.42 6.28
N GLU A 469 6.17 12.25 5.11
CA GLU A 469 5.71 12.92 3.90
C GLU A 469 5.05 11.89 2.94
N PRO A 470 3.72 11.97 2.72
CA PRO A 470 3.00 11.03 1.86
C PRO A 470 3.54 10.92 0.44
N ARG A 471 4.25 11.95 -0.04
CA ARG A 471 4.89 11.98 -1.36
C ARG A 471 6.03 10.97 -1.48
N VAL A 472 6.76 10.74 -0.39
CA VAL A 472 7.95 9.89 -0.37
C VAL A 472 7.55 8.46 0.01
N TYR A 473 6.66 8.31 0.99
CA TYR A 473 6.29 7.01 1.55
C TYR A 473 5.06 6.36 0.91
N LEU A 474 4.53 6.95 -0.17
CA LEU A 474 3.37 6.50 -0.96
C LEU A 474 2.02 6.53 -0.22
N PHE A 475 1.98 6.39 1.11
CA PHE A 475 0.74 6.34 1.91
C PHE A 475 0.40 7.65 2.59
N SER A 476 -0.90 7.89 2.78
CA SER A 476 -1.42 9.08 3.47
C SER A 476 -1.08 9.18 4.96
N GLY A 477 -0.78 8.07 5.64
CA GLY A 477 -0.46 8.05 7.07
C GLY A 477 0.50 6.92 7.43
N ILE A 478 0.99 6.93 8.67
CA ILE A 478 1.93 5.93 9.18
C ILE A 478 1.16 4.64 9.48
N PRO A 479 1.57 3.50 8.90
CA PRO A 479 0.97 2.20 9.20
C PRO A 479 1.15 1.81 10.67
N ASP A 480 0.05 1.45 11.33
CA ASP A 480 -0.04 1.23 12.78
C ASP A 480 -0.59 -0.17 13.14
N LYS A 481 -0.51 -1.14 12.22
CA LYS A 481 -1.04 -2.50 12.44
C LYS A 481 -0.20 -3.31 13.44
N VAL A 482 -0.68 -3.44 14.68
CA VAL A 482 -0.09 -4.35 15.68
C VAL A 482 -0.51 -5.79 15.39
N ASN A 483 0.46 -6.66 15.09
CA ASN A 483 0.22 -8.10 15.00
C ASN A 483 0.34 -8.74 16.41
N PRO A 484 -0.74 -9.37 16.94
CA PRO A 484 -0.71 -10.01 18.26
C PRO A 484 0.38 -11.06 18.42
N TRP A 485 0.72 -11.77 17.33
CA TRP A 485 1.78 -12.76 17.34
C TRP A 485 3.16 -12.13 17.54
N HIS A 486 3.45 -11.03 16.87
CA HIS A 486 4.70 -10.29 17.07
C HIS A 486 4.76 -9.69 18.47
N ALA A 487 3.66 -9.14 18.97
CA ALA A 487 3.58 -8.62 20.33
C ALA A 487 3.87 -9.72 21.38
N LEU A 488 3.35 -10.94 21.17
CA LEU A 488 3.64 -12.09 22.02
C LEU A 488 5.12 -12.48 21.98
N ILE A 489 5.73 -12.53 20.78
CA ILE A 489 7.16 -12.83 20.62
C ILE A 489 8.01 -11.79 21.37
N VAL A 490 7.75 -10.50 21.18
CA VAL A 490 8.52 -9.42 21.83
C VAL A 490 8.37 -9.49 23.36
N THR A 491 7.15 -9.70 23.85
CA THR A 491 6.89 -9.79 25.30
C THR A 491 7.57 -11.03 25.90
N SER A 492 7.47 -12.18 25.23
CA SER A 492 8.10 -13.42 25.70
C SER A 492 9.63 -13.34 25.66
N ALA A 493 10.21 -12.71 24.62
CA ALA A 493 11.64 -12.46 24.51
C ALA A 493 12.13 -11.52 25.63
N GLY A 494 11.42 -10.42 25.90
CA GLY A 494 11.76 -9.50 27.00
C GLY A 494 11.82 -10.20 28.35
N ILE A 495 10.84 -11.05 28.65
CA ILE A 495 10.82 -11.87 29.87
C ILE A 495 12.01 -12.85 29.89
N ALA A 496 12.27 -13.53 28.77
CA ALA A 496 13.39 -14.47 28.66
C ALA A 496 14.75 -13.77 28.89
N PHE A 497 14.96 -12.60 28.29
CA PHE A 497 16.18 -11.82 28.46
C PHE A 497 16.36 -11.31 29.90
N ALA A 498 15.27 -10.90 30.58
CA ALA A 498 15.32 -10.51 31.98
C ALA A 498 15.75 -11.68 32.88
N VAL A 499 15.21 -12.88 32.61
CA VAL A 499 15.59 -14.11 33.32
C VAL A 499 17.04 -14.46 33.03
N LEU A 500 17.46 -14.45 31.76
CA LEU A 500 18.85 -14.73 31.34
C LEU A 500 19.84 -13.77 32.00
N GLY A 501 19.54 -12.47 32.05
CA GLY A 501 20.35 -11.46 32.72
C GLY A 501 20.48 -11.70 34.23
N ALA A 502 19.46 -12.31 34.85
CA ALA A 502 19.48 -12.64 36.28
C ALA A 502 20.24 -13.94 36.61
N ILE A 503 20.45 -14.85 35.64
CA ILE A 503 21.08 -16.16 35.90
C ILE A 503 22.50 -16.02 36.45
N VAL A 504 23.37 -15.25 35.79
CA VAL A 504 24.79 -15.12 36.19
C VAL A 504 24.92 -14.51 37.60
N PRO A 505 24.23 -13.39 37.91
CA PRO A 505 24.18 -12.84 39.26
C PRO A 505 23.61 -13.84 40.29
N ALA A 506 22.52 -14.55 39.97
CA ALA A 506 21.88 -15.51 40.86
C ALA A 506 22.81 -16.67 41.27
N LEU A 507 23.54 -17.23 40.30
CA LEU A 507 24.53 -18.28 40.55
C LEU A 507 25.65 -17.79 41.45
N ARG A 508 26.11 -16.55 41.26
CA ARG A 508 27.13 -15.93 42.11
C ARG A 508 26.66 -15.74 43.55
N ALA A 509 25.43 -15.25 43.75
CA ALA A 509 24.85 -15.11 45.09
C ALA A 509 24.70 -16.47 45.81
N ALA A 510 24.31 -17.52 45.08
CA ALA A 510 24.18 -18.86 45.62
C ALA A 510 25.51 -19.46 46.10
N LEU A 511 26.63 -19.06 45.49
CA LEU A 511 27.98 -19.53 45.82
C LEU A 511 28.67 -18.71 46.93
N MET A 512 28.05 -17.63 47.44
CA MET A 512 28.64 -16.84 48.53
C MET A 512 28.77 -17.62 49.83
N GLN A 513 29.94 -17.51 50.46
CA GLN A 513 30.21 -18.10 51.77
C GLN A 513 29.70 -17.18 52.89
N PRO A 514 28.91 -17.69 53.86
CA PRO A 514 28.33 -16.87 54.95
C PRO A 514 29.40 -16.13 55.76
N VAL A 515 30.52 -16.80 56.03
CA VAL A 515 31.65 -16.26 56.78
C VAL A 515 32.28 -15.07 56.07
N ARG A 516 32.36 -15.06 54.73
CA ARG A 516 32.89 -13.92 53.96
C ARG A 516 31.89 -12.77 53.88
N ALA A 517 30.59 -13.06 53.80
CA ALA A 517 29.54 -12.04 53.73
C ALA A 517 29.40 -11.21 55.02
N LEU A 518 29.76 -11.80 56.18
CA LEU A 518 29.72 -11.14 57.49
C LEU A 518 31.06 -10.50 57.90
N ARG A 519 32.13 -10.70 57.11
CA ARG A 519 33.50 -10.25 57.43
C ARG A 519 33.89 -8.89 56.84
N PHE A 520 33.03 -8.29 56.00
CA PHE A 520 33.26 -6.95 55.45
C PHE A 520 32.81 -5.91 56.48
N GLU A 521 33.61 -5.81 57.54
CA GLU A 521 33.94 -4.59 58.29
C GLU A 521 35.46 -4.57 58.47
#